data_AF-A0A823FYC7-F1
#
_entry.id   AF-A0A823FYC7-F1
#
_cell.length_a   1.000
_cell.length_b   1.000
_cell.length_c   1.000
_cell.angle_alpha   90.00
_cell.angle_beta   90.00
_cell.angle_gamma   90.00
#
_symmetry.space_group_name_H-M   'P 1'
#
loop_
_entity.id
_entity.type
_entity.pdbx_description
1 polymer ?
#
loop_
_entity_poly.entity_id
_entity_poly.type
_entity_poly.pdbx_seq_one_letter_code
_entity_poly.pdbx_strand_id
1 'polypeptide(L)' 'MRKDVLEGVLLHIMNEIHPNFAALAKQYNCDYRTVKRYYEAG' A
#
# COMPACT_ATOMS: atom_id res chain seq x y z
N MET A 1 13.33 2.07 2.37
CA MET A 1 11.89 1.86 2.06
C MET A 1 11.52 0.43 2.38
N ARG A 2 10.31 0.19 2.92
CA ARG A 2 9.79 -1.13 3.27
C ARG A 2 9.23 -1.80 2.01
N LYS A 3 9.99 -2.78 1.47
CA LYS A 3 9.68 -3.45 0.19
C LYS A 3 8.40 -4.28 0.26
N ASP A 4 8.10 -4.85 1.43
CA ASP A 4 6.89 -5.60 1.75
C ASP A 4 5.61 -4.80 1.53
N VAL A 5 5.60 -3.52 1.96
CA VAL A 5 4.46 -2.62 1.76
C VAL A 5 4.34 -2.21 0.30
N LEU A 6 5.47 -1.93 -0.36
CA LEU A 6 5.50 -1.52 -1.77
C LEU A 6 4.93 -2.62 -2.69
N GLU A 7 5.36 -3.88 -2.52
CA GLU A 7 4.85 -5.01 -3.33
C GLU A 7 3.35 -5.21 -3.13
N GLY A 8 2.87 -5.15 -1.89
CA GLY A 8 1.44 -5.29 -1.59
C GLY A 8 0.59 -4.21 -2.26
N VAL A 9 1.09 -2.96 -2.26
CA VAL A 9 0.41 -1.82 -2.85
C VAL A 9 0.47 -1.85 -4.39
N LEU A 10 1.60 -2.24 -4.98
CA LEU A 10 1.76 -2.38 -6.43
C LEU A 10 0.77 -3.38 -7.03
N LEU A 11 0.49 -4.49 -6.34
CA LEU A 11 -0.53 -5.45 -6.77
C LEU A 11 -1.91 -4.81 -6.90
N HIS A 12 -2.25 -3.83 -6.06
CA HIS A 12 -3.55 -3.17 -6.13
C HIS A 12 -3.58 -2.12 -7.24
N ILE A 13 -2.46 -1.43 -7.49
CA ILE A 13 -2.29 -0.52 -8.64
C ILE A 13 -2.45 -1.28 -9.96
N MET A 14 -1.77 -2.42 -10.11
CA MET A 14 -1.82 -3.23 -11.34
C MET A 14 -3.22 -3.78 -11.65
N ASN A 15 -4.04 -3.99 -10.62
CA ASN A 15 -5.41 -4.46 -10.78
C ASN A 15 -6.44 -3.31 -10.92
N GLU A 16 -6.00 -2.03 -10.91
CA GLU A 16 -6.85 -0.83 -10.91
C GLU A 16 -7.90 -0.80 -9.77
N ILE A 17 -7.66 -1.56 -8.70
CA ILE A 17 -8.56 -1.65 -7.55
C ILE A 17 -8.11 -0.61 -6.53
N HIS A 18 -9.03 0.28 -6.12
CA HIS A 18 -8.76 1.23 -5.05
C HIS A 18 -8.58 0.48 -3.72
N PRO A 19 -7.37 0.46 -3.13
CA PRO A 19 -7.13 -0.28 -1.89
C PRO A 19 -7.82 0.38 -0.70
N ASN A 20 -8.26 -0.42 0.25
CA ASN A 20 -8.50 0.10 1.59
C ASN A 20 -7.14 0.30 2.30
N PHE A 21 -6.64 1.54 2.25
CA PHE A 21 -5.36 1.91 2.86
C PHE A 21 -5.28 1.60 4.35
N ALA A 22 -6.39 1.67 5.10
CA ALA A 22 -6.41 1.36 6.52
C ALA A 22 -6.30 -0.16 6.79
N ALA A 23 -6.87 -0.99 5.92
CA ALA A 23 -6.75 -2.45 6.01
C ALA A 23 -5.31 -2.89 5.70
N LEU A 24 -4.72 -2.35 4.62
CA LEU A 24 -3.31 -2.57 4.27
C LEU A 24 -2.37 -2.07 5.38
N ALA A 25 -2.65 -0.91 5.95
CA ALA A 25 -1.89 -0.37 7.07
C ALA A 25 -1.83 -1.35 8.25
N LYS A 26 -2.97 -1.96 8.61
CA LYS A 26 -3.03 -3.01 9.64
C LYS A 26 -2.29 -4.28 9.24
N GLN A 27 -2.45 -4.74 8.00
CA GLN A 27 -1.81 -5.97 7.51
C GLN A 27 -0.28 -5.88 7.56
N TYR A 28 0.27 -4.73 7.18
CA TYR A 28 1.71 -4.50 7.21
C TYR A 28 2.21 -3.84 8.50
N ASN A 29 1.33 -3.67 9.50
CA ASN A 29 1.62 -2.98 10.75
C ASN A 29 2.36 -1.64 10.52
N CYS A 30 1.79 -0.80 9.65
CA CYS A 30 2.34 0.49 9.24
C CYS A 30 1.31 1.61 9.33
N ASP A 31 1.75 2.87 9.24
CA ASP A 31 0.85 4.01 9.17
C ASP A 31 0.18 4.10 7.77
N TYR A 32 -1.11 4.43 7.72
CA TYR A 32 -1.83 4.54 6.45
C TYR A 32 -1.20 5.55 5.48
N ARG A 33 -0.57 6.61 5.99
CA ARG A 33 0.15 7.61 5.17
C ARG A 33 1.34 7.00 4.45
N THR A 34 1.94 5.97 5.05
CA THR A 34 3.03 5.21 4.44
C THR A 34 2.51 4.41 3.26
N VAL A 35 1.39 3.68 3.44
CA VAL A 35 0.72 2.94 2.35
C VAL A 35 0.32 3.88 1.21
N LYS A 36 -0.29 5.02 1.55
CA LYS A 36 -0.70 6.03 0.55
C LYS A 36 0.48 6.59 -0.24
N ARG A 37 1.58 6.92 0.43
CA ARG A 37 2.81 7.37 -0.24
C ARG A 37 3.37 6.33 -1.19
N TYR A 38 3.33 5.05 -0.82
CA TYR A 38 3.76 3.98 -1.72
C TYR A 38 2.81 3.79 -2.89
N TYR A 39 1.51 4.03 -2.69
CA TYR A 39 0.51 3.97 -3.77
C TYR A 39 0.67 5.10 -4.77
N GLU A 40 0.99 6.31 -4.31
CA GLU A 40 1.21 7.49 -5.18
C GLU A 40 2.61 7.49 -5.85
N ALA A 41 3.55 6.69 -5.34
CA ALA A 41 4.92 6.62 -5.85
C ALA A 41 5.14 5.50 -6.89
N GLY A 42 4.18 4.58 -7.03
CA GLY A 42 4.16 3.52 -8.05
C GLY A 42 3.21 3.88 -9.18
#